data_AF-A0A9E3B2V3-F1
#
_entry.id   AF-A0A9E3B2V3-F1
#
_cell.length_a   1.000
_cell.length_b   1.000
_cell.length_c   1.000
_cell.angle_alpha   90.00
_cell.angle_beta   90.00
_cell.angle_gamma   90.00
#
_symmetry.space_group_name_H-M   'P 1'
#
loop_
_entity.id
_entity.type
_entity.pdbx_description
1 polymer ?
#
loop_
_entity_poly.entity_id
_entity_poly.type
_entity_poly.pdbx_seq_one_letter_code
_entity_poly.pdbx_strand_id
1 'polypeptide(L)' 'MYVRPNFRTKKALKEALAKGEAVEVFEPGLGGPPPENGTVTLEGPWSPEPHAWYARGKMVDGKLASIK' A
#
# COMPACT_ATOMS: atom_id res chain seq x y z
N MET A 1 -0.72 7.48 -1.10
CA MET A 1 -1.32 6.27 -1.70
C MET A 1 -1.75 5.29 -0.65
N TYR A 2 -2.84 4.58 -0.89
CA TYR A 2 -3.40 3.54 -0.03
C TYR A 2 -3.24 2.17 -0.68
N VAL A 3 -3.66 1.15 0.06
CA VAL A 3 -3.63 -0.24 -0.39
C VAL A 3 -5.00 -0.90 -0.31
N ARG A 4 -5.24 -1.85 -1.22
CA ARG A 4 -6.33 -2.83 -1.14
C ARG A 4 -5.71 -4.23 -1.04
N PRO A 5 -6.12 -5.08 -0.08
CA PRO A 5 -7.12 -4.84 0.96
C PRO A 5 -6.80 -3.71 1.94
N ASN A 6 -7.82 -3.16 2.61
CA ASN A 6 -7.68 -2.05 3.54
C ASN A 6 -7.13 -2.52 4.91
N PHE A 7 -5.81 -2.53 5.07
CA PHE A 7 -5.17 -3.04 6.28
C PHE A 7 -5.24 -2.05 7.45
N ARG A 8 -5.76 -2.49 8.60
CA ARG A 8 -5.82 -1.67 9.83
C ARG A 8 -4.46 -1.34 10.42
N THR A 9 -3.43 -2.15 10.17
CA THR A 9 -2.08 -1.92 10.69
C THR A 9 -1.02 -2.17 9.62
N LYS A 10 0.12 -1.47 9.74
CA LYS A 10 1.31 -1.71 8.92
C LYS A 10 1.80 -3.17 9.01
N LYS A 11 1.67 -3.79 10.19
CA LYS A 11 2.07 -5.18 10.42
C LYS A 11 1.24 -6.14 9.57
N ALA A 12 -0.07 -5.97 9.52
CA ALA A 12 -0.95 -6.81 8.72
C ALA A 12 -0.63 -6.72 7.22
N LEU A 13 -0.34 -5.52 6.71
CA LEU A 13 0.12 -5.35 5.32
C LEU A 13 1.45 -6.11 5.07
N LYS A 14 2.42 -5.99 5.99
CA LYS A 14 3.71 -6.70 5.86
C LYS A 14 3.54 -8.22 5.83
N GLU A 15 2.65 -8.75 6.67
CA GLU A 15 2.33 -10.18 6.73
C GLU A 15 1.63 -10.67 5.46
N ALA A 16 0.69 -9.90 4.91
CA ALA A 16 0.02 -10.23 3.65
C ALA A 16 1.03 -10.30 2.49
N LEU A 17 1.93 -9.31 2.39
CA LEU A 17 3.01 -9.33 1.39
C LEU A 17 3.94 -10.53 1.57
N ALA A 18 4.30 -10.89 2.81
CA ALA A 18 5.16 -12.05 3.09
C ALA A 18 4.49 -13.39 2.72
N LYS A 19 3.15 -13.46 2.76
CA LYS A 19 2.37 -14.61 2.30
C LYS A 19 2.19 -14.66 0.77
N GLY A 20 2.62 -13.62 0.05
CA GLY A 20 2.39 -13.49 -1.39
C GLY A 20 0.94 -13.12 -1.74
N GLU A 21 0.19 -12.55 -0.81
CA GLU A 21 -1.17 -12.06 -1.09
C GLU A 21 -1.11 -10.87 -2.06
N ALA A 22 -2.12 -10.78 -2.93
CA ALA A 22 -2.22 -9.66 -3.86
C ALA A 22 -2.55 -8.37 -3.09
N VAL A 23 -1.69 -7.36 -3.23
CA VAL A 23 -1.92 -6.02 -2.69
C VAL A 23 -1.85 -5.01 -3.83
N GLU A 24 -2.97 -4.33 -4.06
CA GLU A 24 -3.11 -3.25 -5.02
C GLU A 24 -2.81 -1.92 -4.34
N VAL A 25 -2.01 -1.06 -4.99
CA VAL A 25 -1.77 0.32 -4.55
C VAL A 25 -2.69 1.23 -5.35
N PHE A 26 -3.35 2.18 -4.69
CA PHE A 26 -4.23 3.13 -5.36
C PHE A 26 -4.19 4.50 -4.68
N GLU A 27 -4.63 5.53 -5.39
CA GLU A 27 -4.82 6.89 -4.86
C GLU A 27 -6.28 7.30 -5.05
N PRO A 28 -7.03 7.65 -4.00
CA PRO A 28 -8.39 8.16 -4.15
C PRO A 28 -8.40 9.57 -4.77
N GLY A 29 -9.50 9.93 -5.42
CA GLY A 29 -9.71 11.28 -5.96
C GLY A 29 -9.00 11.53 -7.30
N LEU A 30 -8.44 12.74 -7.48
CA LEU A 30 -7.75 13.18 -8.70
C LEU A 30 -6.27 12.78 -8.75
N GLY A 31 -5.84 11.87 -7.88
CA GLY A 31 -4.47 11.37 -7.86
C GLY A 31 -4.10 10.59 -9.12
N GLY A 32 -2.80 10.58 -9.45
CA GLY A 32 -2.27 9.78 -10.55
C GLY A 32 -2.19 8.28 -10.22
N PRO A 33 -2.03 7.42 -11.24
CA PRO A 33 -1.84 5.99 -11.02
C PRO A 33 -0.54 5.73 -10.23
N PRO A 34 -0.46 4.62 -9.46
CA PRO A 34 0.79 4.21 -8.84
C PRO A 34 1.87 3.99 -9.91
N PRO A 35 3.14 4.31 -9.60
CA PRO A 35 4.23 4.04 -10.52
C PRO A 35 4.38 2.52 -10.72
N GLU A 36 4.69 2.11 -11.95
CA GLU A 36 4.98 0.70 -12.24
C GLU A 36 6.20 0.20 -11.45
N ASN A 37 7.21 1.05 -11.32
CA ASN A 37 8.47 0.75 -10.67
C ASN A 37 8.93 1.91 -9.79
N GLY A 38 9.55 1.60 -8.65
CA GLY A 38 10.15 2.64 -7.79
C GLY A 38 9.64 2.58 -6.35
N THR A 39 9.58 3.74 -5.70
CA THR A 39 9.22 3.86 -4.28
C THR A 39 7.95 4.69 -4.15
N VAL A 40 7.04 4.26 -3.28
CA VAL A 40 5.81 4.98 -2.95
C VAL A 40 5.70 5.21 -1.44
N THR A 41 5.05 6.30 -1.05
CA THR A 41 4.61 6.51 0.34
C THR A 41 3.20 5.95 0.47
N LEU A 42 3.06 4.98 1.38
CA LEU A 42 1.81 4.33 1.70
C LEU A 42 1.29 4.82 3.04
N GLU A 43 -0.02 4.96 3.11
CA GLU A 43 -0.76 5.29 4.31
C GLU A 43 -1.97 4.39 4.43
N GLY A 44 -2.42 4.16 5.67
CA GLY A 44 -3.60 3.36 5.89
C GLY A 44 -4.09 3.36 7.34
N PRO A 45 -5.27 2.79 7.60
CA PRO A 45 -6.24 2.36 6.58
C PRO A 45 -6.79 3.56 5.80
N TRP A 46 -7.60 3.34 4.76
CA TRP A 46 -8.26 4.40 4.01
C TRP A 46 -9.54 4.91 4.70
N SER A 47 -10.26 4.03 5.39
CA SER A 47 -11.52 4.30 6.10
C SER A 47 -11.85 3.12 7.03
N PRO A 48 -12.59 3.27 8.15
CA PRO A 48 -13.19 4.50 8.71
C PRO A 48 -12.21 5.37 9.54
N GLU A 49 -11.01 4.88 9.83
CA GLU A 49 -10.00 5.60 10.63
C GLU A 49 -8.74 5.85 9.78
N PRO A 50 -8.78 6.82 8.84
CA PRO A 50 -7.69 7.02 7.92
C PRO A 50 -6.37 7.35 8.62
N HIS A 51 -5.26 7.00 7.97
CA HIS A 51 -3.91 7.47 8.34
C HIS A 51 -3.36 7.01 9.71
N ALA A 52 -3.85 5.88 10.22
CA ALA A 52 -3.32 5.27 11.45
C ALA A 52 -1.86 4.76 11.32
N TRP A 53 -1.38 4.51 10.10
CA TRP A 53 -0.01 4.10 9.84
C TRP A 53 0.53 4.63 8.52
N TYR A 54 1.86 4.76 8.44
CA TYR A 54 2.62 5.13 7.25
C TYR A 54 3.73 4.12 6.98
N ALA A 55 4.03 3.89 5.70
CA ALA A 55 5.09 2.99 5.27
C ALA A 55 5.73 3.46 3.96
N ARG A 56 6.96 3.03 3.70
CA ARG A 56 7.58 3.19 2.38
C ARG A 56 7.47 1.89 1.61
N GLY A 57 6.74 1.89 0.49
CA GLY A 57 6.54 0.75 -0.40
C GLY A 57 7.51 0.73 -1.57
N LYS A 58 7.90 -0.47 -2.02
CA LYS A 58 8.66 -0.70 -3.25
C LYS A 58 7.74 -1.29 -4.31
N MET A 59 7.53 -0.57 -5.41
CA MET A 59 6.82 -1.05 -6.60
C MET A 59 7.80 -1.73 -7.56
N VAL A 60 7.40 -2.90 -8.08
CA VAL A 60 8.10 -3.67 -9.11
C VAL A 60 7.06 -4.22 -10.09
N ASP A 61 7.19 -3.89 -11.37
CA ASP A 61 6.30 -4.34 -12.45
C ASP A 61 4.80 -4.19 -12.13
N GLY A 62 4.44 -3.02 -11.60
CA GLY A 62 3.07 -2.66 -11.24
C GLY A 62 2.56 -3.26 -9.92
N LYS A 63 3.40 -3.99 -9.18
CA LYS A 63 3.02 -4.66 -7.93
C LYS A 63 3.80 -4.13 -6.73
N LEU A 64 3.14 -4.10 -5.56
CA LEU A 64 3.81 -3.80 -4.31
C LEU A 64 4.63 -5.00 -3.84
N ALA A 65 5.95 -4.90 -3.91
CA ALA A 65 6.86 -6.00 -3.59
C ALA A 65 7.23 -6.06 -2.11
N SER A 66 7.38 -4.91 -1.44
CA SER A 66 7.75 -4.85 -0.02
C SER A 66 7.44 -3.49 0.61
N ILE A 67 7.44 -3.44 1.94
CA ILE A 67 7.34 -2.20 2.72
C ILE A 67 8.43 -2.11 3.80
N LYS A 68 8.76 -0.87 4.20
CA LYS A 68 9.54 -0.53 5.41
C LYS A 68 8.69 0.31 6.37
#